data_AF-A0A1M3KKI0-F1
#
_entry.id   AF-A0A1M3KKI0-F1
#
_cell.length_a   1.000
_cell.length_b   1.000
_cell.length_c   1.000
_cell.angle_alpha   90.00
_cell.angle_beta   90.00
_cell.angle_gamma   90.00
#
_symmetry.space_group_name_H-M   'P 1'
#
loop_
_entity.id
_entity.type
_entity.pdbx_description
1 polymer ?
#
loop_
_entity_poly.entity_id
_entity_poly.type
_entity_poly.pdbx_seq_one_letter_code
_entity_poly.pdbx_strand_id
1 'polypeptide(L)'
;MTAHPIIPAPVRTIEVELIDQMEFEDEFEIPPDVAVTPLAVPVPTEEPDAAPPAPADGMTAATELFANRVLSDPQNRQVRETLPQLENTERIIQLCVIEGLEQLRVARPGPLPDSISSAAFAPTLLRGLTLDAPEAAFRAAKRWYGLRFSCTVARDLSGVQGYRFAIGDAIPEQEWEAHDLIPEDEDE
;
A
#
# COMPACT_ATOMS: atom_id res chain seq x y z
N MET A 1 25.52 -35.14 -40.87
CA MET A 1 25.07 -34.04 -40.00
C MET A 1 24.95 -34.61 -38.60
N THR A 2 25.89 -34.27 -37.73
CA THR A 2 26.11 -34.94 -36.43
C THR A 2 25.29 -34.22 -35.35
N ALA A 3 24.38 -34.94 -34.69
CA ALA A 3 23.57 -34.39 -33.59
C ALA A 3 24.41 -34.26 -32.32
N HIS A 4 24.40 -33.08 -31.68
CA HIS A 4 24.97 -32.85 -30.36
C HIS A 4 23.92 -33.12 -29.28
N PRO A 5 24.22 -33.91 -28.24
CA PRO A 5 23.30 -34.12 -27.13
C PRO A 5 23.26 -32.89 -26.22
N ILE A 6 22.05 -32.44 -25.87
CA ILE A 6 21.83 -31.41 -24.85
C ILE A 6 21.95 -32.07 -23.47
N ILE A 7 22.93 -31.64 -22.69
CA ILE A 7 23.13 -32.10 -21.31
C ILE A 7 22.29 -31.18 -20.40
N PRO A 8 21.33 -31.70 -19.61
CA PRO A 8 20.60 -30.88 -18.66
C PRO A 8 21.53 -30.39 -17.53
N ALA A 9 21.41 -29.12 -17.15
CA ALA A 9 22.15 -28.55 -16.04
C ALA A 9 21.74 -29.22 -14.70
N PRO A 10 22.66 -29.40 -13.74
CA PRO A 10 22.34 -30.03 -12.47
C PRO A 10 21.42 -29.14 -11.64
N VAL A 11 20.33 -29.73 -11.13
CA VAL A 11 19.43 -29.09 -10.16
C VAL A 11 20.20 -28.90 -8.86
N ARG A 12 20.24 -27.67 -8.34
CA ARG A 12 20.82 -27.38 -7.02
C ARG A 12 19.77 -27.71 -5.96
N THR A 13 20.02 -28.73 -5.16
CA THR A 13 19.27 -29.03 -3.95
C THR A 13 19.60 -27.99 -2.89
N ILE A 14 18.57 -27.40 -2.27
CA ILE A 14 18.72 -26.54 -1.10
C ILE A 14 18.69 -27.45 0.11
N GLU A 15 19.80 -27.54 0.85
CA GLU A 15 19.83 -28.18 2.17
C GLU A 15 19.18 -27.23 3.17
N VAL A 16 17.98 -27.61 3.64
CA VAL A 16 17.31 -26.90 4.72
C VAL A 16 17.71 -27.60 6.02
N GLU A 17 18.63 -27.00 6.76
CA GLU A 17 18.94 -27.40 8.12
C GLU A 17 17.83 -26.85 9.03
N LEU A 18 17.06 -27.74 9.69
CA LEU A 18 16.06 -27.33 10.67
C LEU A 18 16.79 -26.94 11.95
N ILE A 19 16.85 -25.64 12.23
CA ILE A 19 17.33 -25.11 13.50
C ILE A 19 16.25 -25.37 14.55
N ASP A 20 16.60 -26.11 15.60
CA ASP A 20 15.72 -26.37 16.74
C ASP A 20 15.55 -25.10 17.58
N GLN A 21 14.33 -24.81 18.05
CA GLN A 21 13.97 -23.51 18.63
C GLN A 21 14.75 -23.15 19.91
N MET A 22 15.42 -24.12 20.55
CA MET A 22 16.17 -23.91 21.79
C MET A 22 17.52 -23.21 21.61
N GLU A 23 18.12 -23.20 20.41
CA GLU A 23 19.41 -22.51 20.19
C GLU A 23 19.27 -20.99 19.99
N PHE A 24 18.06 -20.47 19.76
CA PHE A 24 17.85 -19.03 19.55
C PHE A 24 17.63 -18.25 20.86
N GLU A 25 17.41 -18.94 21.97
CA GLU A 25 17.08 -18.31 23.27
C GLU A 25 18.31 -18.02 24.16
N ASP A 26 19.50 -18.55 23.84
CA ASP A 26 20.71 -18.37 24.68
C ASP A 26 21.52 -17.08 24.36
N GLU A 27 21.24 -16.37 23.25
CA GLU A 27 22.03 -15.18 22.86
C GLU A 27 21.38 -13.82 23.21
N PHE A 28 20.21 -13.83 23.87
CA PHE A 28 19.50 -12.62 24.30
C PHE A 28 19.27 -12.52 25.81
N GLU A 29 20.22 -12.99 26.63
CA GLU A 29 20.20 -12.67 28.05
C GLU A 29 20.62 -11.21 28.28
N ILE A 30 19.64 -10.32 28.36
CA ILE A 30 19.83 -8.91 28.76
C ILE A 30 20.27 -8.91 30.23
N PRO A 31 21.44 -8.33 30.59
CA PRO A 31 21.92 -8.34 31.97
C PRO A 31 20.93 -7.63 32.90
N PRO A 32 20.65 -8.18 34.10
CA PRO A 32 19.55 -7.73 34.96
C PRO A 32 19.86 -6.47 35.79
N ASP A 33 20.45 -5.42 35.18
CA ASP A 33 20.70 -4.16 35.92
C ASP A 33 20.68 -2.88 35.09
N VAL A 34 19.79 -2.77 34.10
CA VAL A 34 19.48 -1.47 33.49
C VAL A 34 18.22 -0.91 34.14
N ALA A 35 18.41 -0.20 35.26
CA ALA A 35 17.34 0.55 35.90
C ALA A 35 16.89 1.72 35.01
N VAL A 36 15.81 1.54 34.25
CA VAL A 36 15.19 2.65 33.48
C VAL A 36 14.37 3.49 34.45
N THR A 37 14.93 4.64 34.84
CA THR A 37 14.22 5.64 35.65
C THR A 37 13.13 6.29 34.78
N PRO A 38 11.85 6.32 35.19
CA PRO A 38 10.81 6.93 34.38
C PRO A 38 10.90 8.46 34.48
N LEU A 39 11.33 9.12 33.41
CA LEU A 39 11.10 10.55 33.22
C LEU A 39 9.63 10.75 32.84
N ALA A 40 8.84 11.27 33.78
CA ALA A 40 7.51 11.78 33.49
C ALA A 40 7.63 12.93 32.48
N VAL A 41 7.09 12.72 31.27
CA VAL A 41 6.90 13.79 30.27
C VAL A 41 5.45 14.27 30.35
N PRO A 42 5.20 15.59 30.43
CA PRO A 42 3.86 16.13 30.52
C PRO A 42 3.15 15.96 29.17
N VAL A 43 1.86 15.64 29.24
CA VAL A 43 0.97 15.51 28.07
C VAL A 43 0.64 16.90 27.53
N PRO A 44 0.98 17.24 26.27
CA PRO A 44 0.39 18.39 25.60
C PRO A 44 -0.98 17.98 25.04
N THR A 45 -2.02 18.67 25.48
CA THR A 45 -3.31 18.73 24.80
C THR A 45 -3.14 19.52 23.52
N GLU A 46 -3.37 18.90 22.36
CA GLU A 46 -3.44 19.61 21.08
C GLU A 46 -4.83 19.40 20.45
N GLU A 47 -5.57 20.49 20.40
CA GLU A 47 -6.78 20.73 19.60
C GLU A 47 -6.44 20.57 18.09
N PRO A 48 -7.41 20.28 17.20
CA PRO A 48 -7.12 19.83 15.84
C PRO A 48 -6.52 20.95 14.99
N ASP A 49 -5.21 20.86 14.72
CA ASP A 49 -4.52 21.74 13.78
C ASP A 49 -4.96 21.42 12.35
N ALA A 50 -5.42 22.45 11.65
CA ALA A 50 -5.77 22.37 10.24
C ALA A 50 -4.49 22.09 9.45
N ALA A 51 -4.52 21.04 8.62
CA ALA A 51 -3.36 20.59 7.86
C ALA A 51 -2.70 21.76 7.09
N PRO A 52 -1.35 21.90 7.15
CA PRO A 52 -0.61 22.89 6.36
C PRO A 52 -0.86 22.77 4.85
N PRO A 53 -0.75 23.87 4.08
CA PRO A 53 -0.89 23.82 2.63
C PRO A 53 0.16 22.88 2.01
N ALA A 54 -0.30 21.94 1.18
CA ALA A 54 0.56 20.94 0.54
C ALA A 54 1.67 21.60 -0.31
N PRO A 55 2.89 21.04 -0.34
CA PRO A 55 3.98 21.52 -1.19
C PRO A 55 3.64 21.37 -2.69
N ALA A 56 4.24 22.22 -3.54
CA ALA A 56 4.07 22.18 -5.00
C ALA A 56 4.87 21.01 -5.61
N ASP A 57 4.35 19.81 -5.43
CA ASP A 57 4.90 18.51 -5.85
C ASP A 57 4.32 18.01 -7.20
N GLY A 58 3.48 18.83 -7.83
CA GLY A 58 2.78 18.49 -9.08
C GLY A 58 1.62 17.51 -8.89
N MET A 59 1.18 17.24 -7.65
CA MET A 59 -0.04 16.49 -7.38
C MET A 59 -1.26 17.39 -7.30
N THR A 60 -2.38 16.86 -7.77
CA THR A 60 -3.70 17.44 -7.60
C THR A 60 -4.22 17.06 -6.22
N ALA A 61 -4.55 18.05 -5.39
CA ALA A 61 -5.24 17.82 -4.12
C ALA A 61 -6.73 17.58 -4.36
N ALA A 62 -7.27 16.54 -3.73
CA ALA A 62 -8.70 16.25 -3.74
C ALA A 62 -9.46 17.36 -3.00
N THR A 63 -10.55 17.83 -3.61
CA THR A 63 -11.45 18.83 -3.01
C THR A 63 -12.69 18.20 -2.38
N GLU A 64 -13.01 16.97 -2.77
CA GLU A 64 -14.02 16.09 -2.18
C GLU A 64 -13.38 14.73 -1.93
N LEU A 65 -13.76 14.08 -0.83
CA LEU A 65 -13.31 12.73 -0.48
C LEU A 65 -14.47 11.75 -0.57
N PHE A 66 -14.23 10.57 -1.13
CA PHE A 66 -15.26 9.64 -1.55
C PHE A 66 -15.34 8.35 -0.71
N ALA A 67 -14.28 7.96 0.00
CA ALA A 67 -14.20 6.69 0.71
C ALA A 67 -15.38 6.49 1.69
N ASN A 68 -15.76 7.52 2.43
CA ASN A 68 -16.90 7.44 3.35
C ASN A 68 -18.21 7.14 2.63
N ARG A 69 -18.44 7.75 1.47
CA ARG A 69 -19.64 7.49 0.65
C ARG A 69 -19.64 6.07 0.12
N VAL A 70 -18.49 5.60 -0.40
CA VAL A 70 -18.31 4.22 -0.88
C VAL A 70 -18.59 3.21 0.24
N LEU A 71 -17.98 3.39 1.40
CA LEU A 71 -18.15 2.49 2.55
C LEU A 71 -19.57 2.52 3.13
N SER A 72 -20.28 3.64 2.99
CA SER A 72 -21.67 3.76 3.46
C SER A 72 -22.69 3.16 2.48
N ASP A 73 -22.29 2.85 1.25
CA ASP A 73 -23.16 2.22 0.26
C ASP A 73 -23.63 0.84 0.77
N PRO A 74 -24.94 0.52 0.74
CA PRO A 74 -25.44 -0.81 1.08
C PRO A 74 -24.81 -1.95 0.29
N GLN A 75 -24.39 -1.72 -0.96
CA GLN A 75 -23.73 -2.72 -1.82
C GLN A 75 -22.36 -3.12 -1.27
N ASN A 76 -21.70 -2.22 -0.54
CA ASN A 76 -20.36 -2.43 0.02
C ASN A 76 -20.39 -2.92 1.47
N ARG A 77 -21.49 -3.55 1.90
CA ARG A 77 -21.64 -4.08 3.27
C ARG A 77 -20.48 -4.98 3.67
N GLN A 78 -20.07 -5.90 2.79
CA GLN A 78 -18.98 -6.82 3.07
C GLN A 78 -17.67 -6.08 3.34
N VAL A 79 -17.31 -5.13 2.47
CA VAL A 79 -16.10 -4.29 2.64
C VAL A 79 -16.16 -3.53 3.95
N ARG A 80 -17.31 -2.91 4.29
CA ARG A 80 -17.49 -2.18 5.54
C ARG A 80 -17.33 -3.07 6.78
N GLU A 81 -17.69 -4.34 6.70
CA GLU A 81 -17.59 -5.31 7.82
C GLU A 81 -16.20 -5.93 7.94
N THR A 82 -15.48 -6.14 6.84
CA THR A 82 -14.14 -6.76 6.84
C THR A 82 -13.01 -5.77 7.01
N LEU A 83 -13.15 -4.55 6.49
CA LEU A 83 -12.10 -3.52 6.56
C LEU A 83 -11.60 -3.25 8.00
N PRO A 84 -12.45 -3.19 9.04
CA PRO A 84 -12.00 -3.01 10.42
C PRO A 84 -11.26 -4.21 11.02
N GLN A 85 -11.30 -5.37 10.36
CA GLN A 85 -10.64 -6.61 10.81
C GLN A 85 -9.20 -6.73 10.29
N LEU A 86 -8.82 -5.87 9.34
CA LEU A 86 -7.46 -5.82 8.83
C LEU A 86 -6.52 -5.20 9.85
N GLU A 87 -5.25 -5.58 9.80
CA GLU A 87 -4.18 -4.89 10.52
C GLU A 87 -4.19 -3.39 10.16
N ASN A 88 -3.84 -2.53 11.12
CA ASN A 88 -3.99 -1.08 10.96
C ASN A 88 -3.34 -0.54 9.69
N THR A 89 -2.11 -0.98 9.37
CA THR A 89 -1.42 -0.57 8.14
C THR A 89 -2.18 -0.99 6.89
N GLU A 90 -2.68 -2.22 6.85
CA GLU A 90 -3.46 -2.73 5.73
C GLU A 90 -4.78 -1.98 5.59
N ARG A 91 -5.46 -1.70 6.71
CA ARG A 91 -6.67 -0.87 6.72
C ARG A 91 -6.42 0.53 6.15
N ILE A 92 -5.28 1.14 6.47
CA ILE A 92 -4.88 2.44 5.88
C ILE A 92 -4.71 2.31 4.38
N ILE A 93 -3.98 1.29 3.91
CA ILE A 93 -3.77 1.04 2.48
C ILE A 93 -5.11 0.87 1.76
N GLN A 94 -6.00 0.05 2.28
CA GLN A 94 -7.32 -0.20 1.68
C GLN A 94 -8.20 1.05 1.63
N LEU A 95 -8.22 1.86 2.70
CA LEU A 95 -8.91 3.16 2.68
C LEU A 95 -8.37 4.08 1.58
N CYS A 96 -7.05 4.12 1.41
CA CYS A 96 -6.40 4.94 0.41
C CYS A 96 -6.60 4.42 -1.02
N VAL A 97 -6.68 3.10 -1.22
CA VAL A 97 -7.03 2.49 -2.51
C VAL A 97 -8.48 2.79 -2.89
N ILE A 98 -9.42 2.65 -1.95
CA ILE A 98 -10.84 2.99 -2.19
C ILE A 98 -10.98 4.45 -2.60
N GLU A 99 -10.34 5.36 -1.87
CA GLU A 99 -10.34 6.78 -2.22
C GLU A 99 -9.71 7.01 -3.59
N GLY A 100 -8.53 6.42 -3.84
CA GLY A 100 -7.79 6.60 -5.08
C GLY A 100 -8.57 6.17 -6.31
N LEU A 101 -9.28 5.04 -6.25
CA LEU A 101 -10.12 4.57 -7.34
C LEU A 101 -11.20 5.59 -7.70
N GLU A 102 -11.86 6.20 -6.72
CA GLU A 102 -12.88 7.23 -6.96
C GLU A 102 -12.29 8.55 -7.46
N GLN A 103 -11.16 8.98 -6.92
CA GLN A 103 -10.43 10.16 -7.42
C GLN A 103 -10.07 9.99 -8.90
N LEU A 104 -9.58 8.82 -9.28
CA LEU A 104 -9.27 8.48 -10.66
C LEU A 104 -10.52 8.42 -11.57
N ARG A 105 -11.65 7.91 -11.07
CA ARG A 105 -12.94 7.90 -11.78
C ARG A 105 -13.43 9.31 -12.12
N VAL A 106 -13.26 10.25 -11.20
CA VAL A 106 -13.69 11.65 -11.39
C VAL A 106 -12.70 12.41 -12.27
N ALA A 107 -11.40 12.21 -12.08
CA ALA A 107 -10.37 13.01 -12.75
C ALA A 107 -10.12 12.60 -14.21
N ARG A 108 -10.36 11.34 -14.59
CA ARG A 108 -10.02 10.83 -15.93
C ARG A 108 -11.28 10.47 -16.74
N PRO A 109 -11.53 11.10 -17.89
CA PRO A 109 -12.54 10.61 -18.83
C PRO A 109 -12.06 9.28 -19.45
N GLY A 110 -12.96 8.31 -19.59
CA GLY A 110 -12.68 7.03 -20.26
C GLY A 110 -13.01 5.81 -19.39
N PRO A 111 -12.34 4.66 -19.63
CA PRO A 111 -12.61 3.44 -18.88
C PRO A 111 -12.37 3.61 -17.39
N LEU A 112 -13.28 3.07 -16.58
CA LEU A 112 -13.17 3.17 -15.12
C LEU A 112 -11.94 2.39 -14.63
N PRO A 113 -11.20 2.94 -13.65
CA PRO A 113 -10.18 2.18 -12.95
C PRO A 113 -10.82 1.09 -12.09
N ASP A 114 -10.17 -0.06 -12.09
CA ASP A 114 -10.61 -1.27 -11.38
C ASP A 114 -9.60 -1.74 -10.32
N SER A 115 -8.32 -1.37 -10.44
CA SER A 115 -7.28 -1.76 -9.49
C SER A 115 -6.22 -0.67 -9.28
N ILE A 116 -5.62 -0.65 -8.10
CA ILE A 116 -4.44 0.14 -7.75
C ILE A 116 -3.41 -0.78 -7.11
N SER A 117 -2.20 -0.83 -7.67
CA SER A 117 -1.02 -1.34 -6.99
C SER A 117 -0.32 -0.16 -6.30
N SER A 118 -0.42 -0.09 -4.97
CA SER A 118 0.13 1.02 -4.19
C SER A 118 1.66 1.00 -4.10
N ALA A 119 2.30 -0.13 -4.43
CA ALA A 119 3.73 -0.34 -4.33
C ALA A 119 4.31 -1.00 -5.61
N ALA A 120 3.97 -0.47 -6.78
CA ALA A 120 4.33 -1.07 -8.08
C ALA A 120 5.84 -1.03 -8.34
N PHE A 121 6.46 0.16 -8.29
CA PHE A 121 7.89 0.33 -8.59
C PHE A 121 8.71 0.73 -7.35
N ALA A 122 8.04 1.18 -6.28
CA ALA A 122 8.66 1.52 -5.01
C ALA A 122 7.73 1.17 -3.84
N PRO A 123 8.28 0.84 -2.65
CA PRO A 123 7.46 0.57 -1.48
C PRO A 123 6.64 1.81 -1.05
N THR A 124 5.50 1.57 -0.43
CA THR A 124 4.77 2.64 0.26
C THR A 124 5.54 3.10 1.50
N LEU A 125 5.36 4.36 1.86
CA LEU A 125 5.96 4.96 3.05
C LEU A 125 4.84 5.39 4.00
N LEU A 126 4.77 4.76 5.18
CA LEU A 126 3.81 5.12 6.21
C LEU A 126 4.43 6.09 7.23
N ARG A 127 3.83 7.27 7.38
CA ARG A 127 4.22 8.31 8.35
C ARG A 127 3.03 8.64 9.24
N GLY A 128 2.91 7.91 10.35
CA GLY A 128 1.74 8.00 11.24
C GLY A 128 0.48 7.52 10.52
N LEU A 129 -0.43 8.44 10.21
CA LEU A 129 -1.69 8.18 9.50
C LEU A 129 -1.66 8.59 8.02
N THR A 130 -0.47 8.92 7.50
CA THR A 130 -0.29 9.30 6.10
C THR A 130 0.48 8.21 5.37
N LEU A 131 -0.12 7.67 4.33
CA LEU A 131 0.48 6.73 3.39
C LEU A 131 0.93 7.51 2.15
N ASP A 132 2.22 7.48 1.84
CA ASP A 132 2.76 7.95 0.57
C ASP A 132 3.05 6.75 -0.34
N ALA A 133 2.59 6.83 -1.58
CA ALA A 133 2.82 5.84 -2.63
C ALA A 133 3.50 6.57 -3.81
N PRO A 134 4.85 6.67 -3.81
CA PRO A 134 5.57 7.52 -4.75
C PRO A 134 5.62 6.96 -6.17
N GLU A 135 5.54 5.63 -6.32
CA GLU A 135 5.57 4.93 -7.61
C GLU A 135 4.54 3.79 -7.62
N ALA A 136 3.27 4.16 -7.47
CA ALA A 136 2.12 3.28 -7.62
C ALA A 136 1.72 3.11 -9.09
N ALA A 137 0.76 2.22 -9.33
CA ALA A 137 0.11 2.06 -10.61
C ALA A 137 -1.40 1.87 -10.44
N PHE A 138 -2.18 2.26 -11.44
CA PHE A 138 -3.60 1.87 -11.51
C PHE A 138 -3.90 1.20 -12.84
N ARG A 139 -4.91 0.32 -12.84
CA ARG A 139 -5.38 -0.38 -14.03
C ARG A 139 -6.72 0.17 -14.47
N ALA A 140 -6.87 0.36 -15.78
CA ALA A 140 -8.14 0.66 -16.41
C ALA A 140 -8.19 0.05 -17.81
N ALA A 141 -9.25 -0.70 -18.12
CA ALA A 141 -9.39 -1.47 -19.36
C ALA A 141 -8.16 -2.34 -19.66
N LYS A 142 -7.72 -3.13 -18.66
CA LYS A 142 -6.59 -4.07 -18.75
C LYS A 142 -5.25 -3.43 -19.11
N ARG A 143 -5.09 -2.12 -18.89
CA ARG A 143 -3.85 -1.38 -19.09
C ARG A 143 -3.43 -0.69 -17.81
N TRP A 144 -2.15 -0.75 -17.50
CA TRP A 144 -1.56 -0.10 -16.34
C TRP A 144 -1.03 1.29 -16.68
N TYR A 145 -1.18 2.21 -15.73
CA TYR A 145 -0.72 3.59 -15.81
C TYR A 145 -0.03 3.95 -14.51
N GLY A 146 0.99 4.81 -14.59
CA GLY A 146 1.67 5.32 -13.42
C GLY A 146 0.72 6.11 -12.52
N LEU A 147 0.95 6.00 -11.21
CA LEU A 147 0.25 6.76 -10.19
C LEU A 147 1.26 7.19 -9.12
N ARG A 148 1.13 8.41 -8.64
CA ARG A 148 1.69 8.79 -7.35
C ARG A 148 0.55 9.30 -6.49
N PHE A 149 0.51 8.93 -5.21
CA PHE A 149 -0.45 9.53 -4.29
C PHE A 149 0.08 9.67 -2.87
N SER A 150 -0.59 10.51 -2.10
CA SER A 150 -0.43 10.63 -0.66
C SER A 150 -1.80 10.78 -0.03
N CYS A 151 -2.05 9.97 0.98
CA CYS A 151 -3.36 9.78 1.57
C CYS A 151 -3.25 9.83 3.09
N THR A 152 -4.02 10.70 3.73
CA THR A 152 -4.09 10.81 5.19
C THR A 152 -5.45 10.31 5.66
N VAL A 153 -5.46 9.36 6.60
CA VAL A 153 -6.71 8.80 7.16
C VAL A 153 -7.11 9.43 8.49
N ALA A 154 -8.34 9.15 8.93
CA ALA A 154 -8.83 9.50 10.26
C ALA A 154 -8.09 8.74 11.37
N ARG A 155 -7.97 9.33 12.57
CA ARG A 155 -7.29 8.69 13.73
C ARG A 155 -7.95 7.37 14.16
N ASP A 156 -9.25 7.25 13.97
CA ASP A 156 -10.03 6.05 14.25
C ASP A 156 -10.14 5.10 13.04
N LEU A 157 -9.41 5.41 11.95
CA LEU A 157 -9.43 4.68 10.68
C LEU A 157 -10.83 4.55 10.07
N SER A 158 -11.73 5.49 10.37
CA SER A 158 -13.10 5.50 9.84
C SER A 158 -13.19 5.95 8.37
N GLY A 159 -12.17 6.62 7.86
CA GLY A 159 -12.18 7.21 6.52
C GLY A 159 -10.90 7.94 6.15
N VAL A 160 -10.94 8.61 5.00
CA VAL A 160 -9.86 9.48 4.51
C VAL A 160 -10.14 10.94 4.89
N GLN A 161 -9.09 11.66 5.26
CA GLN A 161 -9.12 13.09 5.61
C GLN A 161 -8.38 13.98 4.61
N GLY A 162 -7.50 13.40 3.78
CA GLY A 162 -6.81 14.12 2.73
C GLY A 162 -6.27 13.17 1.68
N TYR A 163 -6.30 13.60 0.43
CA TYR A 163 -5.76 12.83 -0.69
C TYR A 163 -5.18 13.79 -1.72
N ARG A 164 -3.98 13.48 -2.22
CA ARG A 164 -3.34 14.15 -3.35
C ARG A 164 -2.76 13.11 -4.29
N PHE A 165 -2.84 13.34 -5.59
CA PHE A 165 -2.34 12.37 -6.57
C PHE A 165 -1.85 13.00 -7.87
N ALA A 166 -1.04 12.26 -8.62
CA ALA A 166 -0.66 12.57 -9.99
C ALA A 166 -0.78 11.30 -10.85
N ILE A 167 -1.40 11.44 -12.02
CA ILE A 167 -1.48 10.38 -13.04
C ILE A 167 -0.24 10.46 -13.92
N GLY A 168 0.43 9.32 -14.10
CA GLY A 168 1.56 9.13 -15.00
C GLY A 168 1.15 8.51 -16.33
N ASP A 169 2.16 8.20 -17.14
CA ASP A 169 1.99 7.59 -18.45
C ASP A 169 1.55 6.12 -18.37
N ALA A 170 1.14 5.56 -19.51
CA ALA A 170 0.89 4.13 -19.64
C ALA A 170 2.19 3.34 -19.41
N ILE A 171 2.12 2.30 -18.57
CA ILE A 171 3.24 1.42 -18.27
C ILE A 171 3.35 0.37 -19.38
N PRO A 172 4.53 0.21 -20.03
CA PRO A 172 4.76 -0.82 -21.04
C PRO A 172 4.50 -2.24 -20.52
N GLU A 173 3.82 -3.08 -21.30
CA GLU A 173 3.46 -4.46 -20.92
C GLU A 173 4.67 -5.31 -20.51
N GLN A 174 5.81 -5.07 -21.14
CA GLN A 174 7.09 -5.73 -20.81
C GLN A 174 7.60 -5.47 -19.39
N GLU A 175 7.07 -4.46 -18.70
CA GLU A 175 7.43 -4.15 -17.31
C GLU A 175 6.48 -4.83 -16.31
N TRP A 176 5.32 -5.31 -16.75
CA TRP A 176 4.25 -5.71 -15.83
C TRP A 176 4.59 -6.89 -14.94
N GLU A 177 5.19 -7.94 -15.50
CA GLU A 177 5.56 -9.15 -14.75
C GLU A 177 6.59 -8.84 -13.65
N ALA A 178 7.52 -7.93 -13.90
CA ALA A 178 8.55 -7.56 -12.93
C ALA A 178 8.00 -6.75 -11.73
N HIS A 179 6.76 -6.26 -11.84
CA HIS A 179 6.12 -5.35 -10.89
C HIS A 179 4.75 -5.86 -10.41
N ASP A 180 4.47 -7.16 -10.59
CA ASP A 180 3.23 -7.83 -10.20
C ASP A 180 1.96 -7.15 -10.75
N LEU A 181 2.05 -6.55 -11.94
CA LEU A 181 0.95 -5.81 -12.57
C LEU A 181 0.12 -6.73 -13.47
N ILE A 182 -0.81 -7.47 -12.86
CA ILE A 182 -1.63 -8.47 -13.58
C ILE A 182 -2.65 -7.77 -14.50
N PRO A 183 -2.83 -8.18 -15.77
CA PRO A 183 -3.76 -7.54 -16.71
C PRO A 183 -5.24 -7.86 -16.46
N GLU A 184 -5.53 -9.00 -15.83
CA GLU A 184 -6.87 -9.49 -15.52
C GLU A 184 -6.99 -9.71 -14.01
N ASP A 185 -8.21 -9.70 -13.48
CA ASP A 185 -8.45 -10.34 -12.20
C ASP A 185 -8.37 -11.84 -12.48
N GLU A 186 -7.50 -12.58 -11.79
CA GLU A 186 -7.43 -14.03 -11.93
C GLU A 186 -8.78 -14.60 -11.48
N ASP A 187 -9.67 -14.87 -12.44
CA ASP A 187 -10.91 -15.60 -12.23
C ASP A 187 -10.55 -17.06 -11.91
N GLU A 188 -10.26 -17.35 -10.64
CA GLU A 188 -10.24 -18.71 -10.06
C GLU A 188 -11.48 -18.97 -9.20
#